data_AF-A0A5B7C6M9-F1
#
_entry.id   AF-A0A5B7C6M9-F1
#
_cell.length_a   1.000
_cell.length_b   1.000
_cell.length_c   1.000
_cell.angle_alpha   90.00
_cell.angle_beta   90.00
_cell.angle_gamma   90.00
#
_symmetry.space_group_name_H-M   'P 1'
#
loop_
_entity.id
_entity.type
_entity.pdbx_description
1 polymer ?
#
loop_
_entity_poly.entity_id
_entity_poly.type
_entity_poly.pdbx_seq_one_letter_code
_entity_poly.pdbx_strand_id
1 'polypeptide(L)'
;GKSSSLKKRRIPSEQTRKELADIDTLTEEKIDVQLKNHIVALSGIPDGHFPVKYLGVPLVPSRLSKGDCKVLIDRITSRIKSWSSKFLSYAGRLQLVSSVLFSIQIYWTSIFMLPKGILKEIESILGAFLWTGTELKHVGAKVSWATVCNPKAEGGLGLRRLLDWNKASLMRHLWNLLTCKEGLWIKWCHGFYIKNRSFWALKIPNDCSWSWKKLLSIRGEFRKCIKSRIGNGLKTFLWFDDWHPVGPLLEKYGSRIIRSFNSNINARVSSFIENDCWKWPAFPSPSVEELKNLTPENFVPMIHSEDTTIWTPSSSGIFSTFSAWDWIRGKLPKVAWSHLVWGADIVPRFAFILWLLCKNRLPTKDKIIGWGIPASPMCLLCSREVESFEHLFFTCPFAAKV
;
A
#
# COMPACT_ATOMS: atom_id res chain seq x y z
N GLY A 1 13.71 3.44 60.86
CA GLY A 1 13.08 4.52 60.06
C GLY A 1 13.60 4.42 58.65
N LYS A 2 12.77 4.08 57.65
CA LYS A 2 11.90 4.97 56.85
C LYS A 2 12.68 6.05 56.07
N SER A 3 12.67 5.94 54.74
CA SER A 3 12.57 7.02 53.72
C SER A 3 13.26 6.58 52.40
N SER A 4 12.65 5.80 51.51
CA SER A 4 11.79 6.21 50.36
C SER A 4 12.30 7.38 49.50
N SER A 5 12.99 7.08 48.39
CA SER A 5 13.24 8.05 47.30
C SER A 5 12.37 7.74 46.07
N LEU A 6 11.15 8.27 46.09
CA LEU A 6 10.23 8.31 44.94
C LEU A 6 10.76 9.30 43.89
N LYS A 7 11.32 8.79 42.78
CA LYS A 7 11.49 9.58 41.55
C LYS A 7 10.12 9.86 40.93
N LYS A 8 9.51 10.99 41.30
CA LYS A 8 8.35 11.57 40.59
C LYS A 8 8.76 11.89 39.15
N ARG A 9 8.34 11.05 38.18
CA ARG A 9 8.29 11.44 36.76
C ARG A 9 7.35 12.64 36.65
N ARG A 10 7.89 13.82 36.32
CA ARG A 10 7.10 15.02 36.03
C ARG A 10 6.19 14.70 34.84
N ILE A 11 4.89 14.60 35.12
CA ILE A 11 3.83 14.62 34.11
C ILE A 11 3.87 16.05 33.53
N PRO A 12 3.95 16.25 32.19
CA PRO A 12 3.88 17.59 31.61
C PRO A 12 2.57 18.26 32.01
N SER A 13 2.61 19.54 32.34
CA SER A 13 1.42 20.30 32.72
C SER A 13 0.41 20.30 31.57
N GLU A 14 -0.86 20.47 31.90
CA GLU A 14 -1.95 20.51 30.92
C GLU A 14 -1.78 21.65 29.91
N GLN A 15 -1.05 22.70 30.29
CA GLN A 15 -0.59 23.81 29.46
C GLN A 15 0.41 23.35 28.38
N THR A 16 1.45 22.60 28.75
CA THR A 16 2.44 22.06 27.79
C THR A 16 1.80 21.04 26.83
N ARG A 17 0.74 20.35 27.28
CA ARG A 17 -0.05 19.45 26.42
C ARG A 17 -0.95 20.20 25.43
N LYS A 18 -1.40 21.41 25.77
CA LYS A 18 -2.12 22.31 24.85
C LYS A 18 -1.16 22.94 23.85
N GLU A 19 -0.04 23.51 24.31
CA GLU A 19 0.98 24.14 23.47
C GLU A 19 1.59 23.17 22.44
N LEU A 20 1.75 21.89 22.79
CA LEU A 20 2.26 20.88 21.86
C LEU A 20 1.17 20.28 20.95
N ALA A 21 -0.12 20.39 21.32
CA ALA A 21 -1.22 20.10 20.40
C ALA A 21 -1.35 21.19 19.33
N ASP A 22 -0.87 22.41 19.62
CA ASP A 22 -0.86 23.53 18.68
C ASP A 22 0.20 23.38 17.57
N ILE A 23 1.25 22.55 17.75
CA ILE A 23 2.28 22.28 16.73
C ILE A 23 1.68 21.59 15.48
N ASP A 24 0.64 20.78 15.68
CA ASP A 24 -0.06 20.10 14.60
C ASP A 24 -1.04 21.01 13.86
N THR A 25 -1.36 22.15 14.47
CA THR A 25 -2.14 23.25 13.92
C THR A 25 -1.26 24.44 13.53
N LEU A 26 0.00 24.21 13.16
CA LEU A 26 0.82 25.17 12.39
C LEU A 26 0.33 25.29 10.93
N THR A 27 -0.98 25.19 10.72
CA THR A 27 -1.67 25.92 9.66
C THR A 27 -1.67 27.39 10.06
N GLU A 28 -1.44 28.30 9.12
CA GLU A 28 -1.21 29.75 9.27
C GLU A 28 -2.18 30.53 10.20
N GLU A 29 -3.28 29.93 10.66
CA GLU A 29 -4.37 30.59 11.38
C GLU A 29 -4.19 30.74 12.91
N LYS A 30 -3.11 30.22 13.54
CA LYS A 30 -2.96 30.25 15.02
C LYS A 30 -1.67 30.82 15.59
N ILE A 31 -0.69 31.20 14.77
CA ILE A 31 0.53 31.83 15.28
C ILE A 31 0.26 33.33 15.40
N ASP A 32 0.42 33.87 16.61
CA ASP A 32 0.37 35.31 16.84
C ASP A 32 1.36 36.03 15.90
N VAL A 33 0.84 36.97 15.10
CA VAL A 33 1.59 37.71 14.09
C VAL A 33 2.75 38.49 14.75
N GLN A 34 2.57 38.95 15.99
CA GLN A 34 3.62 39.63 16.73
C GLN A 34 4.77 38.68 17.08
N LEU A 35 4.46 37.48 17.59
CA LEU A 35 5.44 36.43 17.84
C LEU A 35 6.18 36.01 16.56
N LYS A 36 5.46 35.85 15.44
CA LYS A 36 6.06 35.52 14.14
C LYS A 36 7.09 36.56 13.71
N ASN A 37 6.72 37.84 13.74
CA ASN A 37 7.59 38.94 13.36
C ASN A 37 8.81 39.06 14.30
N HIS A 38 8.63 38.80 15.59
CA HIS A 38 9.72 38.80 16.56
C HIS A 38 10.74 37.66 16.28
N ILE A 39 10.27 36.46 15.95
CA ILE A 39 11.13 35.33 15.58
C ILE A 39 11.88 35.61 14.28
N VAL A 40 11.23 36.20 13.28
CA VAL A 40 11.88 36.59 12.00
C VAL A 40 12.99 37.61 12.26
N ALA A 41 12.73 38.63 13.09
CA ALA A 41 13.70 39.65 13.45
C ALA A 41 14.92 39.08 14.20
N LEU A 42 14.72 38.11 15.10
CA LEU A 42 15.80 37.47 15.88
C LEU A 42 16.60 36.46 15.05
N SER A 43 15.92 35.68 14.20
CA SER A 43 16.56 34.59 13.45
C SER A 43 17.21 35.05 12.14
N GLY A 44 16.77 36.18 11.58
CA GLY A 44 17.15 36.63 10.24
C GLY A 44 16.63 35.74 9.11
N ILE A 45 15.77 34.75 9.42
CA ILE A 45 15.20 33.83 8.43
C ILE A 45 13.93 34.48 7.85
N PRO A 46 13.86 34.70 6.51
CA PRO A 46 12.71 35.33 5.90
C PRO A 46 11.45 34.44 5.99
N ASP A 47 10.29 35.10 5.98
CA ASP A 47 9.01 34.42 6.03
C ASP A 47 8.77 33.56 4.77
N GLY A 48 8.44 32.28 4.99
CA GLY A 48 8.23 31.31 3.93
C GLY A 48 6.75 31.10 3.66
N HIS A 49 6.38 30.95 2.39
CA HIS A 49 5.00 30.67 1.98
C HIS A 49 4.84 29.23 1.52
N PHE A 50 3.76 28.56 1.91
CA PHE A 50 3.41 27.26 1.38
C PHE A 50 2.81 27.37 -0.04
N PRO A 51 2.99 26.35 -0.90
CA PRO A 51 3.73 25.12 -0.68
C PRO A 51 5.24 25.25 -0.91
N VAL A 52 6.04 24.73 0.03
CA VAL A 52 7.52 24.67 -0.10
C VAL A 52 7.95 23.30 -0.61
N LYS A 53 8.95 23.22 -1.49
CA LYS A 53 9.52 21.95 -1.92
C LYS A 53 10.53 21.44 -0.90
N TYR A 54 10.31 20.23 -0.38
CA TYR A 54 11.26 19.54 0.48
C TYR A 54 11.57 18.15 -0.09
N LEU A 55 12.86 17.85 -0.29
CA LEU A 55 13.32 16.58 -0.88
C LEU A 55 12.56 16.18 -2.17
N GLY A 56 12.23 17.18 -3.00
CA GLY A 56 11.58 16.97 -4.28
C GLY A 56 10.06 16.69 -4.25
N VAL A 57 9.41 16.82 -3.09
CA VAL A 57 7.95 16.80 -2.92
C VAL A 57 7.43 18.13 -2.34
N PRO A 58 6.19 18.55 -2.67
CA PRO A 58 5.58 19.71 -2.06
C PRO A 58 5.17 19.39 -0.62
N LEU A 59 5.61 20.22 0.31
CA LEU A 59 5.05 20.32 1.64
C LEU A 59 3.81 21.20 1.54
N VAL A 60 2.65 20.58 1.74
CA VAL A 60 1.36 21.26 1.69
C VAL A 60 0.69 21.06 3.06
N PRO A 61 0.22 22.12 3.73
CA PRO A 61 -0.49 22.00 5.01
C PRO A 61 -1.89 21.39 4.82
N SER A 62 -2.44 21.51 3.61
CA SER A 62 -3.76 21.05 3.24
C SER A 62 -3.73 19.76 2.40
N ARG A 63 -4.90 19.35 1.90
CA ARG A 63 -5.02 18.19 1.01
C ARG A 63 -4.25 18.45 -0.29
N LEU A 64 -3.38 17.52 -0.67
CA LEU A 64 -2.66 17.55 -1.94
C LEU A 64 -3.64 17.73 -3.11
N SER A 65 -3.51 18.88 -3.79
CA SER A 65 -4.36 19.24 -4.92
C SER A 65 -3.85 18.60 -6.22
N LYS A 66 -4.66 18.68 -7.28
CA LYS A 66 -4.19 18.28 -8.61
C LYS A 66 -3.02 19.15 -9.09
N GLY A 67 -3.04 20.45 -8.77
CA GLY A 67 -1.99 21.40 -9.14
C GLY A 67 -0.63 21.02 -8.54
N ASP A 68 -0.62 20.62 -7.27
CA ASP A 68 0.61 20.21 -6.57
C ASP A 68 1.24 18.95 -7.20
N CYS A 69 0.39 18.06 -7.74
CA CYS A 69 0.82 16.83 -8.40
C CYS A 69 1.29 17.03 -9.84
N LYS A 70 1.04 18.20 -10.45
CA LYS A 70 1.39 18.46 -11.85
C LYS A 70 2.88 18.30 -12.10
N VAL A 71 3.72 18.70 -11.15
CA VAL A 71 5.18 18.51 -11.19
C VAL A 71 5.57 17.04 -11.38
N LEU A 72 4.83 16.11 -10.76
CA LEU A 72 5.09 14.68 -10.91
C LEU A 72 4.74 14.19 -12.32
N ILE A 73 3.59 14.62 -12.84
CA ILE A 73 3.13 14.27 -14.20
C ILE A 73 4.09 14.83 -15.24
N ASP A 74 4.49 16.09 -15.10
CA ASP A 74 5.40 16.78 -16.00
C ASP A 74 6.78 16.11 -15.99
N ARG A 75 7.27 15.65 -14.83
CA ARG A 75 8.53 14.89 -14.75
C ARG A 75 8.46 13.57 -15.50
N ILE A 76 7.39 12.80 -15.34
CA ILE A 76 7.19 11.52 -16.04
C ILE A 76 7.09 11.78 -17.55
N THR A 77 6.29 12.77 -17.94
CA THR A 77 6.06 13.13 -19.35
C THR A 77 7.33 13.65 -20.02
N SER A 78 8.08 14.54 -19.35
CA SER A 78 9.36 15.07 -19.84
C SER A 78 10.39 13.95 -19.97
N ARG A 79 10.43 13.02 -19.01
CA ARG A 79 11.32 11.87 -19.10
C ARG A 79 10.98 10.98 -20.30
N ILE A 80 9.69 10.73 -20.55
CA ILE A 80 9.25 10.00 -21.75
C ILE A 80 9.69 10.73 -23.02
N LYS A 81 9.42 12.03 -23.14
CA LYS A 81 9.74 12.85 -24.31
C LYS A 81 11.25 12.97 -24.57
N SER A 82 12.08 12.83 -23.53
CA SER A 82 13.55 12.85 -23.67
C SER A 82 14.12 11.62 -24.38
N TRP A 83 13.35 10.53 -24.51
CA TRP A 83 13.79 9.34 -25.22
C TRP A 83 13.52 9.44 -26.72
N SER A 84 14.51 9.14 -27.55
CA SER A 84 14.30 8.91 -28.99
C SER A 84 13.53 7.61 -29.20
N SER A 85 12.22 7.67 -29.42
CA SER A 85 11.35 6.49 -29.50
C SER A 85 11.37 5.76 -30.85
N LYS A 86 12.03 6.32 -31.88
CA LYS A 86 12.00 5.76 -33.24
C LYS A 86 12.53 4.32 -33.34
N PHE A 87 13.22 3.81 -32.31
CA PHE A 87 13.84 2.47 -32.33
C PHE A 87 13.47 1.54 -31.15
N LEU A 88 12.61 1.95 -30.22
CA LEU A 88 12.30 1.11 -29.05
C LEU A 88 11.19 0.11 -29.34
N SER A 89 11.52 -1.18 -29.20
CA SER A 89 10.55 -2.28 -29.20
C SER A 89 9.58 -2.19 -28.01
N TYR A 90 8.42 -2.85 -28.09
CA TYR A 90 7.47 -2.90 -26.96
C TYR A 90 8.09 -3.44 -25.67
N ALA A 91 8.96 -4.46 -25.78
CA ALA A 91 9.69 -5.00 -24.65
C ALA A 91 10.65 -3.95 -24.04
N GLY A 92 11.34 -3.17 -24.87
CA GLY A 92 12.19 -2.07 -24.41
C GLY A 92 11.40 -0.98 -23.70
N ARG A 93 10.23 -0.60 -24.23
CA ARG A 93 9.34 0.38 -23.56
C ARG A 93 8.81 -0.15 -22.24
N LEU A 94 8.40 -1.41 -22.18
CA LEU A 94 7.98 -2.08 -20.94
C LEU A 94 9.09 -2.03 -19.88
N GLN A 95 10.33 -2.32 -20.29
CA GLN A 95 11.49 -2.26 -19.39
C GLN A 95 11.67 -0.84 -18.82
N LEU A 96 11.61 0.19 -19.65
CA LEU A 96 11.73 1.59 -19.22
C LEU A 96 10.59 2.02 -18.30
N VAL A 97 9.36 1.56 -18.57
CA VAL A 97 8.23 1.79 -17.65
C VAL A 97 8.53 1.19 -16.29
N SER A 98 8.97 -0.07 -16.25
CA SER A 98 9.19 -0.80 -15.01
C SER A 98 10.38 -0.26 -14.19
N SER A 99 11.50 0.09 -14.84
CA SER A 99 12.73 0.47 -14.13
C SER A 99 12.85 1.97 -13.87
N VAL A 100 12.40 2.81 -14.80
CA VAL A 100 12.59 4.27 -14.73
C VAL A 100 11.31 4.99 -14.38
N LEU A 101 10.23 4.79 -15.14
CA LEU A 101 9.03 5.61 -14.92
C LEU A 101 8.32 5.27 -13.62
N PHE A 102 8.27 3.99 -13.27
CA PHE A 102 7.67 3.55 -12.02
C PHE A 102 8.43 4.06 -10.80
N SER A 103 9.77 4.19 -10.88
CA SER A 103 10.59 4.67 -9.75
C SER A 103 10.41 6.16 -9.46
N ILE A 104 10.13 6.99 -10.46
CA ILE A 104 9.83 8.42 -10.29
C ILE A 104 8.67 8.65 -9.31
N GLN A 105 7.61 7.84 -9.41
CA GLN A 105 6.40 7.99 -8.59
C GLN A 105 6.43 7.23 -7.26
N ILE A 106 7.38 6.30 -7.06
CA ILE A 106 7.47 5.50 -5.81
C ILE A 106 7.66 6.40 -4.59
N TYR A 107 8.51 7.42 -4.69
CA TYR A 107 8.77 8.32 -3.57
C TYR A 107 7.49 9.04 -3.11
N TRP A 108 6.75 9.62 -4.05
CA TRP A 108 5.49 10.31 -3.79
C TRP A 108 4.42 9.39 -3.21
N THR A 109 4.25 8.20 -3.80
CA THR A 109 3.26 7.22 -3.32
C THR A 109 3.64 6.55 -2.00
N SER A 110 4.90 6.64 -1.59
CA SER A 110 5.32 6.20 -0.26
C SER A 110 5.00 7.19 0.85
N ILE A 111 4.86 8.49 0.53
CA ILE A 111 4.64 9.54 1.52
C ILE A 111 3.15 9.93 1.58
N PHE A 112 2.54 10.17 0.41
CA PHE A 112 1.19 10.72 0.31
C PHE A 112 0.21 9.72 -0.25
N MET A 113 -1.05 9.84 0.17
CA MET A 113 -2.17 9.26 -0.56
C MET A 113 -2.51 10.17 -1.73
N LEU A 114 -2.03 9.81 -2.93
CA LEU A 114 -2.23 10.63 -4.11
C LEU A 114 -3.72 10.61 -4.56
N PRO A 115 -4.23 11.72 -5.11
CA PRO A 115 -5.58 11.75 -5.65
C PRO A 115 -5.75 10.69 -6.75
N LYS A 116 -6.86 9.93 -6.71
CA LYS A 116 -7.17 8.87 -7.69
C LYS A 116 -7.10 9.36 -9.14
N GLY A 117 -7.48 10.62 -9.40
CA GLY A 117 -7.39 11.22 -10.73
C GLY A 117 -5.96 11.30 -11.26
N ILE A 118 -5.02 11.74 -10.43
CA ILE A 118 -3.59 11.83 -10.77
C ILE A 118 -3.01 10.44 -11.04
N LEU A 119 -3.34 9.45 -10.21
CA LEU A 119 -2.89 8.07 -10.41
C LEU A 119 -3.38 7.50 -11.74
N LYS A 120 -4.65 7.72 -12.09
CA LYS A 120 -5.23 7.31 -13.38
C LYS A 120 -4.58 8.02 -14.56
N GLU A 121 -4.28 9.31 -14.41
CA GLU A 121 -3.62 10.11 -15.44
C GLU A 121 -2.20 9.60 -15.71
N ILE A 122 -1.43 9.31 -14.66
CA ILE A 122 -0.11 8.69 -14.79
C ILE A 122 -0.23 7.32 -15.45
N GLU A 123 -1.15 6.44 -15.00
CA GLU A 123 -1.38 5.13 -15.63
C GLU A 123 -1.73 5.26 -17.13
N SER A 124 -2.53 6.27 -17.50
CA SER A 124 -2.86 6.57 -18.90
C SER A 124 -1.62 6.95 -19.72
N ILE A 125 -0.76 7.81 -19.18
CA ILE A 125 0.50 8.21 -19.84
C ILE A 125 1.45 7.01 -19.99
N LEU A 126 1.59 6.18 -18.96
CA LEU A 126 2.41 4.97 -19.02
C LEU A 126 1.87 3.97 -20.06
N GLY A 127 0.56 3.81 -20.13
CA GLY A 127 -0.11 2.98 -21.14
C GLY A 127 0.09 3.52 -22.55
N ALA A 128 -0.11 4.82 -22.76
CA ALA A 128 0.13 5.48 -24.04
C ALA A 128 1.59 5.32 -24.49
N PHE A 129 2.55 5.49 -23.58
CA PHE A 129 3.97 5.27 -23.88
C PHE A 129 4.27 3.82 -24.27
N LEU A 130 3.73 2.85 -23.53
CA LEU A 130 3.93 1.43 -23.85
C LEU A 130 3.49 1.10 -25.28
N TRP A 131 2.31 1.58 -25.69
CA TRP A 131 1.71 1.21 -26.99
C TRP A 131 2.11 2.11 -28.16
N THR A 132 2.16 3.43 -27.94
CA THR A 132 2.35 4.41 -29.03
C THR A 132 3.70 5.13 -28.98
N GLY A 133 4.46 4.98 -27.89
CA GLY A 133 5.78 5.59 -27.74
C GLY A 133 5.68 7.05 -27.31
N THR A 134 6.60 7.90 -27.76
CA THR A 134 6.70 9.31 -27.30
C THR A 134 5.58 10.21 -27.81
N GLU A 135 4.83 9.78 -28.82
CA GLU A 135 3.69 10.52 -29.32
C GLU A 135 2.54 10.56 -28.29
N LEU A 136 2.53 9.61 -27.34
CA LEU A 136 1.53 9.52 -26.28
C LEU A 136 0.09 9.55 -26.81
N LYS A 137 -0.14 8.94 -27.98
CA LYS A 137 -1.48 8.81 -28.54
C LYS A 137 -2.30 7.87 -27.66
N HIS A 138 -3.51 8.27 -27.32
CA HIS A 138 -4.43 7.46 -26.51
C HIS A 138 -5.19 6.39 -27.34
N VAL A 139 -4.67 6.03 -28.51
CA VAL A 139 -5.27 5.09 -29.47
C VAL A 139 -4.30 3.94 -29.72
N GLY A 140 -4.81 2.74 -30.05
CA GLY A 140 -3.96 1.61 -30.45
C GLY A 140 -3.46 0.73 -29.30
N ALA A 141 -4.07 0.83 -28.12
CA ALA A 141 -3.80 -0.10 -27.02
C ALA A 141 -4.27 -1.51 -27.37
N LYS A 142 -3.34 -2.48 -27.43
CA LYS A 142 -3.67 -3.87 -27.79
C LYS A 142 -4.29 -4.65 -26.64
N VAL A 143 -3.84 -4.36 -25.41
CA VAL A 143 -4.29 -5.01 -24.18
C VAL A 143 -4.57 -3.92 -23.14
N SER A 144 -5.63 -4.09 -22.35
CA SER A 144 -6.00 -3.13 -21.30
C SER A 144 -4.88 -2.97 -20.26
N TRP A 145 -4.74 -1.77 -19.71
CA TRP A 145 -3.74 -1.49 -18.67
C TRP A 145 -3.94 -2.36 -17.42
N ALA A 146 -5.19 -2.64 -17.05
CA ALA A 146 -5.50 -3.54 -15.94
C ALA A 146 -4.90 -4.94 -16.14
N THR A 147 -5.01 -5.51 -17.34
CA THR A 147 -4.41 -6.80 -17.68
C THR A 147 -2.88 -6.74 -17.72
N VAL A 148 -2.32 -5.63 -18.23
CA VAL A 148 -0.87 -5.39 -18.26
C VAL A 148 -0.27 -5.38 -16.84
N CYS A 149 -0.99 -4.81 -15.87
CA CYS A 149 -0.58 -4.74 -14.47
C CYS A 149 -0.73 -6.04 -13.66
N ASN A 150 -1.17 -7.14 -14.28
CA ASN A 150 -1.19 -8.43 -13.58
C ASN A 150 0.23 -9.04 -13.58
N PRO A 151 0.56 -9.89 -12.58
CA PRO A 151 1.79 -10.66 -12.62
C PRO A 151 1.91 -11.50 -13.89
N LYS A 152 3.15 -11.76 -14.30
CA LYS A 152 3.47 -12.63 -15.44
C LYS A 152 2.85 -14.03 -15.32
N ALA A 153 2.83 -14.58 -14.10
CA ALA A 153 2.18 -15.86 -13.76
C ALA A 153 0.66 -15.87 -14.01
N GLU A 154 0.02 -14.71 -13.96
CA GLU A 154 -1.42 -14.50 -14.15
C GLU A 154 -1.71 -13.92 -15.55
N GLY A 155 -0.73 -13.98 -16.44
CA GLY A 155 -0.84 -13.57 -17.83
C GLY A 155 -0.79 -12.07 -18.08
N GLY A 156 -0.30 -11.26 -17.13
CA GLY A 156 0.05 -9.86 -17.37
C GLY A 156 1.52 -9.65 -17.72
N LEU A 157 1.99 -8.40 -17.63
CA LEU A 157 3.38 -8.01 -17.91
C LEU A 157 4.20 -7.75 -16.64
N GLY A 158 3.59 -7.86 -15.46
CA GLY A 158 4.26 -7.66 -14.17
C GLY A 158 4.41 -6.20 -13.74
N LEU A 159 3.72 -5.27 -14.42
CA LEU A 159 3.56 -3.91 -13.91
C LEU A 159 2.59 -3.89 -12.72
N ARG A 160 2.43 -2.74 -12.06
CA ARG A 160 1.54 -2.63 -10.89
C ARG A 160 0.59 -1.45 -11.06
N ARG A 161 -0.65 -1.64 -10.66
CA ARG A 161 -1.61 -0.53 -10.56
C ARG A 161 -1.15 0.45 -9.48
N LEU A 162 -1.08 1.72 -9.84
CA LEU A 162 -0.56 2.77 -8.96
C LEU A 162 -1.49 3.03 -7.77
N LEU A 163 -2.80 2.87 -7.98
CA LEU A 163 -3.79 2.98 -6.91
C LEU A 163 -3.54 1.94 -5.80
N ASP A 164 -3.35 0.69 -6.19
CA ASP A 164 -3.14 -0.42 -5.26
C ASP A 164 -1.75 -0.31 -4.61
N TRP A 165 -0.74 0.07 -5.40
CA TRP A 165 0.61 0.29 -4.90
C TRP A 165 0.71 1.43 -3.89
N ASN A 166 0.02 2.55 -4.14
CA ASN A 166 0.00 3.68 -3.22
C ASN A 166 -0.63 3.28 -1.88
N LYS A 167 -1.75 2.55 -1.92
CA LYS A 167 -2.40 2.01 -0.72
C LYS A 167 -1.49 1.05 0.05
N ALA A 168 -0.87 0.09 -0.65
CA ALA A 168 0.08 -0.86 -0.06
C ALA A 168 1.31 -0.17 0.54
N SER A 169 1.78 0.92 -0.07
CA SER A 169 2.91 1.70 0.43
C SER A 169 2.57 2.40 1.74
N LEU A 170 1.35 2.95 1.85
CA LEU A 170 0.86 3.59 3.08
C LEU A 170 0.56 2.60 4.21
N MET A 171 0.18 1.36 3.90
CA MET A 171 0.06 0.30 4.91
C MET A 171 1.39 0.04 5.64
N ARG A 172 2.54 0.36 5.04
CA ARG A 172 3.84 0.28 5.72
C ARG A 172 3.92 1.23 6.91
N HIS A 173 3.32 2.41 6.82
CA HIS A 173 3.28 3.36 7.93
C HIS A 173 2.40 2.85 9.06
N LEU A 174 1.27 2.21 8.73
CA LEU A 174 0.42 1.54 9.71
C LEU A 174 1.17 0.42 10.42
N TRP A 175 1.91 -0.40 9.66
CA TRP A 175 2.75 -1.45 10.23
C TRP A 175 3.78 -0.87 11.20
N ASN A 176 4.55 0.13 10.77
CA ASN A 176 5.57 0.77 11.61
C ASN A 176 4.97 1.39 12.88
N LEU A 177 3.74 1.91 12.81
CA LEU A 177 3.02 2.48 13.94
C LEU A 177 2.61 1.39 14.95
N LEU A 178 2.12 0.24 14.48
CA LEU A 178 1.75 -0.89 15.34
C LEU A 178 2.97 -1.56 15.98
N THR A 179 4.04 -1.77 15.22
CA THR A 179 5.27 -2.39 15.74
C THR A 179 6.13 -1.41 16.55
N CYS A 180 5.66 -0.18 16.78
CA CYS A 180 6.37 0.88 17.49
C CYS A 180 7.82 1.06 17.00
N LYS A 181 8.03 1.06 15.69
CA LYS A 181 9.38 1.20 15.11
C LYS A 181 10.02 2.50 15.62
N GLU A 182 11.32 2.47 15.88
CA GLU A 182 12.05 3.65 16.34
C GLU A 182 12.03 4.74 15.27
N GLY A 183 11.24 5.78 15.52
CA GLY A 183 11.13 6.94 14.65
C GLY A 183 10.44 8.08 15.39
N LEU A 184 10.92 9.31 15.19
CA LEU A 184 10.39 10.48 15.90
C LEU A 184 8.90 10.69 15.63
N TRP A 185 8.49 10.57 14.36
CA TRP A 185 7.08 10.71 13.98
C TRP A 185 6.19 9.62 14.62
N ILE A 186 6.72 8.40 14.81
CA ILE A 186 5.99 7.29 15.45
C ILE A 186 5.82 7.58 16.94
N LYS A 187 6.91 7.97 17.63
CA LYS A 187 6.87 8.38 19.04
C LYS A 187 5.90 9.54 19.25
N TRP A 188 5.92 10.51 18.34
CA TRP A 188 5.01 11.64 18.35
C TRP A 188 3.56 11.22 18.11
N CYS A 189 3.25 10.36 17.12
CA CYS A 189 1.89 9.84 16.93
C CYS A 189 1.37 9.08 18.16
N HIS A 190 2.23 8.30 18.82
CA HIS A 190 1.88 7.59 20.04
C HIS A 190 1.59 8.55 21.21
N GLY A 191 2.39 9.61 21.34
CA GLY A 191 2.23 10.63 22.39
C GLY A 191 1.02 11.55 22.19
N PHE A 192 0.77 11.99 20.94
CA PHE A 192 -0.24 13.01 20.64
C PHE A 192 -1.57 12.44 20.17
N TYR A 193 -1.57 11.50 19.22
CA TYR A 193 -2.81 10.97 18.66
C TYR A 193 -3.35 9.75 19.42
N ILE A 194 -2.49 8.75 19.64
CA ILE A 194 -2.92 7.46 20.18
C ILE A 194 -3.16 7.57 21.70
N LYS A 195 -2.25 8.22 22.44
CA LYS A 195 -2.34 8.45 23.90
C LYS A 195 -2.59 7.15 24.69
N ASN A 196 -1.85 6.08 24.39
CA ASN A 196 -1.99 4.76 25.01
C ASN A 196 -3.38 4.10 24.87
N ARG A 197 -4.17 4.52 23.88
CA ARG A 197 -5.44 3.86 23.51
C ARG A 197 -5.20 2.83 22.42
N SER A 198 -6.17 1.94 22.19
CA SER A 198 -6.10 1.05 21.04
C SER A 198 -6.14 1.82 19.73
N PHE A 199 -5.19 1.51 18.84
CA PHE A 199 -5.13 2.08 17.50
C PHE A 199 -6.42 1.85 16.71
N TRP A 200 -7.09 0.71 16.94
CA TRP A 200 -8.34 0.34 16.27
C TRP A 200 -9.55 1.13 16.76
N ALA A 201 -9.52 1.59 18.01
CA ALA A 201 -10.61 2.33 18.65
C ALA A 201 -10.58 3.84 18.38
N LEU A 202 -9.51 4.36 17.76
CA LEU A 202 -9.37 5.80 17.53
C LEU A 202 -10.45 6.30 16.56
N LYS A 203 -11.18 7.33 16.96
CA LYS A 203 -12.00 8.13 16.04
C LYS A 203 -11.10 9.02 15.21
N ILE A 204 -11.52 9.33 13.98
CA ILE A 204 -10.79 10.28 13.12
C ILE A 204 -11.08 11.69 13.66
N PRO A 205 -10.07 12.42 14.19
CA PRO A 205 -10.30 13.78 14.67
C PRO A 205 -10.60 14.73 13.50
N ASN A 206 -11.46 15.73 13.73
CA ASN A 206 -11.67 16.78 12.74
C ASN A 206 -10.43 17.68 12.60
N ASP A 207 -9.75 17.96 13.70
CA ASP A 207 -8.57 18.84 13.77
C ASP A 207 -7.26 18.05 13.68
N CYS A 208 -7.07 17.29 12.61
CA CYS A 208 -5.81 16.59 12.37
C CYS A 208 -5.36 16.69 10.92
N SER A 209 -4.07 16.42 10.69
CA SER A 209 -3.48 16.47 9.36
C SER A 209 -4.21 15.56 8.37
N TRP A 210 -4.28 16.00 7.11
CA TRP A 210 -4.90 15.21 6.04
C TRP A 210 -4.23 13.84 5.87
N SER A 211 -2.91 13.79 6.03
CA SER A 211 -2.14 12.55 6.01
C SER A 211 -2.61 11.57 7.08
N TRP A 212 -2.84 12.03 8.32
CA TRP A 212 -3.36 11.19 9.39
C TRP A 212 -4.79 10.71 9.12
N LYS A 213 -5.69 11.59 8.64
CA LYS A 213 -7.05 11.20 8.22
C LYS A 213 -7.03 10.10 7.17
N LYS A 214 -6.15 10.22 6.16
CA LYS A 214 -6.01 9.21 5.10
C LYS A 214 -5.39 7.92 5.61
N LEU A 215 -4.41 8.00 6.51
CA LEU A 215 -3.81 6.83 7.14
C LEU A 215 -4.84 6.05 7.97
N LEU A 216 -5.69 6.73 8.74
CA LEU A 216 -6.79 6.10 9.47
C LEU A 216 -7.88 5.55 8.55
N SER A 217 -8.11 6.15 7.37
CA SER A 217 -9.12 5.66 6.42
C SER A 217 -8.82 4.27 5.87
N ILE A 218 -7.54 3.89 5.74
CA ILE A 218 -7.13 2.55 5.27
C ILE A 218 -7.03 1.52 6.40
N ARG A 219 -7.18 1.96 7.67
CA ARG A 219 -7.06 1.13 8.86
C ARG A 219 -7.98 -0.09 8.83
N GLY A 220 -9.23 0.07 8.39
CA GLY A 220 -10.21 -1.03 8.41
C GLY A 220 -9.82 -2.21 7.55
N GLU A 221 -9.27 -1.96 6.36
CA GLU A 221 -8.76 -3.02 5.49
C GLU A 221 -7.45 -3.62 6.00
N PHE A 222 -6.56 -2.76 6.51
CA PHE A 222 -5.31 -3.19 7.12
C PHE A 222 -5.53 -4.11 8.33
N ARG A 223 -6.56 -3.84 9.16
CA ARG A 223 -6.89 -4.65 10.35
C ARG A 223 -7.13 -6.12 10.02
N LYS A 224 -7.76 -6.41 8.87
CA LYS A 224 -8.05 -7.79 8.42
C LYS A 224 -6.78 -8.63 8.19
N CYS A 225 -5.64 -7.97 8.04
CA CYS A 225 -4.37 -8.62 7.73
C CYS A 225 -3.47 -8.78 8.97
N ILE A 226 -3.89 -8.27 10.13
CA ILE A 226 -3.06 -8.20 11.33
C ILE A 226 -3.56 -9.19 12.37
N LYS A 227 -2.63 -9.99 12.90
CA LYS A 227 -2.81 -10.79 14.11
C LYS A 227 -1.74 -10.47 15.12
N SER A 228 -2.00 -10.74 16.39
CA SER A 228 -1.03 -10.60 17.47
C SER A 228 -0.74 -11.96 18.07
N ARG A 229 0.54 -12.34 18.13
CA ARG A 229 1.00 -13.48 18.92
C ARG A 229 1.42 -12.97 20.29
N ILE A 230 0.87 -13.59 21.31
CA ILE A 230 1.01 -13.17 22.70
C ILE A 230 2.30 -13.74 23.26
N GLY A 231 3.09 -12.86 23.88
CA GLY A 231 4.13 -13.19 24.83
C GLY A 231 3.65 -12.80 26.22
N ASN A 232 4.15 -11.69 26.74
CA ASN A 232 3.79 -11.13 28.04
C ASN A 232 2.45 -10.35 28.08
N GLY A 233 1.82 -10.11 26.93
CA GLY A 233 0.51 -9.46 26.83
C GLY A 233 0.49 -7.96 27.10
N LEU A 234 1.64 -7.30 27.32
CA LEU A 234 1.71 -5.88 27.71
C LEU A 234 1.38 -4.93 26.56
N LYS A 235 1.72 -5.30 25.32
CA LYS A 235 1.54 -4.45 24.13
C LYS A 235 0.20 -4.70 23.44
N THR A 236 -0.40 -5.86 23.65
CA THR A 236 -1.66 -6.27 23.02
C THR A 236 -2.87 -5.83 23.85
N PHE A 237 -3.86 -5.20 23.19
CA PHE A 237 -5.14 -4.86 23.80
C PHE A 237 -6.08 -6.06 23.82
N LEU A 238 -6.68 -6.31 24.98
CA LEU A 238 -7.52 -7.48 25.23
C LEU A 238 -8.75 -7.54 24.32
N TRP A 239 -9.39 -6.40 24.07
CA TRP A 239 -10.69 -6.34 23.38
C TRP A 239 -10.59 -6.08 21.88
N PHE A 240 -9.57 -5.33 21.46
CA PHE A 240 -9.49 -4.77 20.11
C PHE A 240 -8.56 -5.53 19.17
N ASP A 241 -7.48 -6.12 19.68
CA ASP A 241 -6.50 -6.80 18.84
C ASP A 241 -6.95 -8.23 18.52
N ASP A 242 -6.60 -8.72 17.33
CA ASP A 242 -6.87 -10.10 16.91
C ASP A 242 -5.75 -11.02 17.43
N TRP A 243 -5.85 -11.39 18.71
CA TRP A 243 -4.89 -12.27 19.37
C TRP A 243 -5.43 -13.68 19.65
N HIS A 244 -6.76 -13.85 19.72
CA HIS A 244 -7.40 -15.12 20.03
C HIS A 244 -7.88 -15.81 18.73
N PRO A 245 -7.92 -17.15 18.65
CA PRO A 245 -8.44 -17.88 17.47
C PRO A 245 -9.85 -17.45 17.01
N VAL A 246 -10.66 -16.92 17.92
CA VAL A 246 -12.04 -16.46 17.65
C VAL A 246 -12.10 -15.04 17.06
N GLY A 247 -10.96 -14.37 16.88
CA GLY A 247 -10.89 -12.99 16.44
C GLY A 247 -10.91 -11.97 17.59
N PRO A 248 -11.07 -10.66 17.27
CA PRO A 248 -11.22 -9.61 18.26
C PRO A 248 -12.44 -9.81 19.16
N LEU A 249 -12.22 -9.92 20.46
CA LEU A 249 -13.28 -10.25 21.43
C LEU A 249 -14.44 -9.24 21.43
N LEU A 250 -14.15 -7.95 21.21
CA LEU A 250 -15.17 -6.91 21.16
C LEU A 250 -16.11 -7.06 19.95
N GLU A 251 -15.60 -7.55 18.81
CA GLU A 251 -16.40 -7.74 17.60
C GLU A 251 -17.31 -8.97 17.73
N LYS A 252 -16.83 -10.04 18.39
CA LYS A 252 -17.60 -11.26 18.59
C LYS A 252 -18.68 -11.12 19.69
N TYR A 253 -18.31 -10.58 20.85
CA TYR A 253 -19.19 -10.59 22.04
C TYR A 253 -19.78 -9.22 22.40
N GLY A 254 -19.39 -8.16 21.69
CA GLY A 254 -19.82 -6.79 21.96
C GLY A 254 -19.30 -6.25 23.30
N SER A 255 -19.81 -5.10 23.74
CA SER A 255 -19.33 -4.42 24.96
C SER A 255 -19.69 -5.13 26.27
N ARG A 256 -20.56 -6.15 26.22
CA ARG A 256 -20.98 -6.92 27.41
C ARG A 256 -19.83 -7.72 28.01
N ILE A 257 -18.94 -8.26 27.18
CA ILE A 257 -17.80 -9.07 27.61
C ILE A 257 -16.87 -8.31 28.56
N ILE A 258 -16.73 -6.99 28.38
CA ILE A 258 -15.88 -6.14 29.22
C ILE A 258 -16.38 -6.14 30.66
N ARG A 259 -17.71 -6.09 30.84
CA ARG A 259 -18.34 -6.16 32.16
C ARG A 259 -18.22 -7.55 32.77
N SER A 260 -18.39 -8.60 31.96
CA SER A 260 -18.22 -9.99 32.43
C SER A 260 -16.81 -10.27 32.96
N PHE A 261 -15.80 -9.60 32.41
CA PHE A 261 -14.42 -9.70 32.89
C PHE A 261 -14.06 -8.72 34.03
N ASN A 262 -15.01 -7.90 34.47
CA ASN A 262 -14.80 -6.82 35.45
C ASN A 262 -13.55 -5.97 35.13
N SER A 263 -13.40 -5.60 33.85
CA SER A 263 -12.18 -4.95 33.35
C SER A 263 -12.50 -3.65 32.60
N ASN A 264 -11.46 -2.93 32.20
CA ASN A 264 -11.60 -1.65 31.51
C ASN A 264 -11.49 -1.81 29.98
N ILE A 265 -12.02 -0.84 29.22
CA ILE A 265 -12.00 -0.84 27.75
C ILE A 265 -10.59 -0.81 27.15
N ASN A 266 -9.59 -0.32 27.88
CA ASN A 266 -8.20 -0.25 27.42
C ASN A 266 -7.34 -1.37 28.03
N ALA A 267 -7.95 -2.44 28.54
CA ALA A 267 -7.24 -3.52 29.22
C ALA A 267 -6.27 -4.20 28.26
N ARG A 268 -5.14 -4.62 28.83
CA ARG A 268 -4.09 -5.37 28.13
C ARG A 268 -4.28 -6.86 28.36
N VAL A 269 -3.79 -7.67 27.44
CA VAL A 269 -3.81 -9.13 27.59
C VAL A 269 -3.03 -9.55 28.84
N SER A 270 -2.01 -8.80 29.26
CA SER A 270 -1.27 -9.05 30.51
C SER A 270 -2.14 -9.09 31.77
N SER A 271 -3.26 -8.34 31.81
CA SER A 271 -4.20 -8.40 32.94
C SER A 271 -4.97 -9.72 33.03
N PHE A 272 -4.92 -10.50 31.96
CA PHE A 272 -5.59 -11.78 31.80
C PHE A 272 -4.61 -12.96 31.91
N ILE A 273 -3.35 -12.71 32.28
CA ILE A 273 -2.28 -13.71 32.42
C ILE A 273 -1.82 -13.75 33.89
N GLU A 274 -1.70 -14.94 34.46
CA GLU A 274 -1.16 -15.18 35.80
C GLU A 274 -0.39 -16.52 35.81
N ASN A 275 0.88 -16.52 36.23
CA ASN A 275 1.75 -17.70 36.28
C ASN A 275 1.76 -18.54 34.97
N ASP A 276 2.01 -17.89 33.83
CA ASP A 276 1.95 -18.47 32.47
C ASP A 276 0.60 -19.12 32.10
N CYS A 277 -0.47 -18.86 32.86
CA CYS A 277 -1.81 -19.39 32.62
C CYS A 277 -2.84 -18.26 32.39
N TRP A 278 -3.94 -18.60 31.72
CA TRP A 278 -5.06 -17.69 31.55
C TRP A 278 -5.87 -17.51 32.84
N LYS A 279 -6.01 -16.27 33.30
CA LYS A 279 -6.77 -15.92 34.49
C LYS A 279 -8.24 -15.64 34.16
N TRP A 280 -9.05 -16.70 34.11
CA TRP A 280 -10.49 -16.59 33.85
C TRP A 280 -11.24 -15.87 34.99
N PRO A 281 -12.24 -15.02 34.69
CA PRO A 281 -13.12 -14.45 35.70
C PRO A 281 -13.76 -15.53 36.56
N ALA A 282 -13.81 -15.31 37.89
CA ALA A 282 -14.41 -16.25 38.82
C ALA A 282 -15.95 -16.36 38.69
N PHE A 283 -16.59 -15.33 38.14
CA PHE A 283 -18.03 -15.31 37.94
C PHE A 283 -18.39 -15.93 36.58
N PRO A 284 -19.25 -16.98 36.56
CA PRO A 284 -19.67 -17.61 35.33
C PRO A 284 -20.50 -16.62 34.50
N SER A 285 -20.11 -16.48 33.24
CA SER A 285 -20.85 -15.74 32.22
C SER A 285 -20.84 -16.61 30.97
N PRO A 286 -21.97 -16.78 30.27
CA PRO A 286 -22.04 -17.62 29.08
C PRO A 286 -20.96 -17.29 28.05
N SER A 287 -20.64 -16.00 27.87
CA SER A 287 -19.61 -15.57 26.92
C SER A 287 -18.18 -15.87 27.38
N VAL A 288 -17.94 -15.93 28.69
CA VAL A 288 -16.63 -16.29 29.27
C VAL A 288 -16.41 -17.80 29.16
N GLU A 289 -17.43 -18.59 29.45
CA GLU A 289 -17.39 -20.05 29.32
C GLU A 289 -17.21 -20.49 27.87
N GLU A 290 -17.94 -19.86 26.94
CA GLU A 290 -17.76 -20.10 25.50
C GLU A 290 -16.33 -19.74 25.07
N LEU A 291 -15.81 -18.59 25.50
CA LEU A 291 -14.45 -18.17 25.16
C LEU A 291 -13.42 -19.17 25.69
N LYS A 292 -13.57 -19.62 26.94
CA LYS A 292 -12.70 -20.62 27.57
C LYS A 292 -12.72 -21.95 26.81
N ASN A 293 -13.89 -22.43 26.41
CA ASN A 293 -14.04 -23.67 25.65
C ASN A 293 -13.43 -23.57 24.24
N LEU A 294 -13.41 -22.37 23.66
CA LEU A 294 -12.80 -22.10 22.36
C LEU A 294 -11.30 -21.77 22.43
N THR A 295 -10.73 -21.66 23.64
CA THR A 295 -9.29 -21.48 23.83
C THR A 295 -8.62 -22.86 23.78
N PRO A 296 -7.76 -23.15 22.78
CA PRO A 296 -7.05 -24.41 22.72
C PRO A 296 -6.12 -24.60 23.92
N GLU A 297 -5.96 -25.85 24.40
CA GLU A 297 -5.08 -26.15 25.54
C GLU A 297 -3.61 -25.79 25.29
N ASN A 298 -3.16 -25.85 24.02
CA ASN A 298 -1.81 -25.47 23.61
C ASN A 298 -1.63 -23.95 23.39
N PHE A 299 -2.69 -23.17 23.56
CA PHE A 299 -2.66 -21.71 23.41
C PHE A 299 -2.30 -21.08 24.75
N VAL A 300 -1.01 -21.05 25.08
CA VAL A 300 -0.49 -20.58 26.39
C VAL A 300 0.34 -19.31 26.19
N PRO A 301 0.19 -18.28 27.06
CA PRO A 301 1.03 -17.08 27.00
C PRO A 301 2.49 -17.41 27.35
N MET A 302 3.43 -16.60 26.86
CA MET A 302 4.86 -16.76 27.13
C MET A 302 5.40 -15.50 27.82
N ILE A 303 5.39 -15.45 29.16
CA ILE A 303 5.71 -14.22 29.91
C ILE A 303 7.12 -13.68 29.62
N HIS A 304 8.07 -14.55 29.30
CA HIS A 304 9.45 -14.16 28.98
C HIS A 304 9.64 -13.62 27.56
N SER A 305 8.62 -13.69 26.70
CA SER A 305 8.65 -13.17 25.34
C SER A 305 7.85 -11.89 25.21
N GLU A 306 8.23 -11.02 24.28
CA GLU A 306 7.42 -9.86 23.93
C GLU A 306 6.31 -10.25 22.95
N ASP A 307 5.18 -9.55 23.04
CA ASP A 307 4.12 -9.66 22.03
C ASP A 307 4.64 -9.29 20.64
N THR A 308 4.25 -10.09 19.63
CA THR A 308 4.66 -9.88 18.24
C THR A 308 3.45 -9.68 17.33
N THR A 309 3.49 -8.62 16.53
CA THR A 309 2.49 -8.40 15.48
C THR A 309 2.85 -9.23 14.25
N ILE A 310 1.87 -9.93 13.68
CA ILE A 310 2.00 -10.83 12.54
C ILE A 310 1.20 -10.26 11.36
N TRP A 311 1.89 -10.15 10.22
CA TRP A 311 1.30 -9.86 8.93
C TRP A 311 0.83 -11.15 8.25
N THR A 312 -0.46 -11.44 8.32
CA THR A 312 -1.05 -12.70 7.84
C THR A 312 -0.90 -12.98 6.33
N PRO A 313 -0.85 -11.98 5.43
CA PRO A 313 -0.64 -12.25 4.00
C PRO A 313 0.76 -12.75 3.63
N SER A 314 1.73 -12.70 4.54
CA SER A 314 3.06 -13.28 4.33
C SER A 314 3.25 -14.52 5.19
N SER A 315 3.80 -15.59 4.61
CA SER A 315 4.15 -16.81 5.35
C SER A 315 5.19 -16.56 6.45
N SER A 316 6.08 -15.58 6.27
CA SER A 316 7.05 -15.17 7.28
C SER A 316 6.44 -14.38 8.44
N GLY A 317 5.18 -13.92 8.32
CA GLY A 317 4.55 -13.01 9.25
C GLY A 317 5.13 -11.58 9.23
N ILE A 318 6.08 -11.28 8.34
CA ILE A 318 6.72 -9.97 8.22
C ILE A 318 6.05 -9.16 7.12
N PHE A 319 5.76 -7.90 7.41
CA PHE A 319 5.20 -6.98 6.43
C PHE A 319 6.21 -6.64 5.32
N SER A 320 5.74 -6.73 4.07
CA SER A 320 6.37 -6.06 2.94
C SER A 320 5.32 -5.36 2.10
N THR A 321 5.64 -4.20 1.52
CA THR A 321 4.70 -3.53 0.62
C THR A 321 4.36 -4.36 -0.61
N PHE A 322 5.26 -5.27 -1.03
CA PHE A 322 4.92 -6.22 -2.08
C PHE A 322 3.82 -7.20 -1.63
N SER A 323 3.95 -7.82 -0.45
CA SER A 323 2.90 -8.71 0.08
C SER A 323 1.57 -7.97 0.32
N ALA A 324 1.62 -6.70 0.75
CA ALA A 324 0.43 -5.87 0.88
C ALA A 324 -0.22 -5.57 -0.48
N TRP A 325 0.58 -5.22 -1.49
CA TRP A 325 0.08 -5.04 -2.85
C TRP A 325 -0.54 -6.33 -3.42
N ASP A 326 0.12 -7.47 -3.19
CA ASP A 326 -0.33 -8.79 -3.65
C ASP A 326 -1.67 -9.21 -3.02
N TRP A 327 -1.91 -8.79 -1.77
CA TRP A 327 -3.20 -8.96 -1.10
C TRP A 327 -4.28 -7.99 -1.63
N ILE A 328 -3.96 -6.69 -1.78
CA ILE A 328 -4.93 -5.66 -2.20
C ILE A 328 -5.45 -5.90 -3.62
N ARG A 329 -4.59 -6.28 -4.55
CA ARG A 329 -4.94 -6.40 -5.98
C ARG A 329 -5.96 -7.51 -6.27
N GLY A 330 -6.08 -8.49 -5.38
CA GLY A 330 -6.79 -9.76 -5.65
C GLY A 330 -5.99 -10.66 -6.61
N LYS A 331 -5.86 -11.94 -6.26
CA LYS A 331 -5.15 -12.92 -7.10
C LYS A 331 -6.05 -13.42 -8.21
N LEU A 332 -5.55 -13.45 -9.43
CA LEU A 332 -6.20 -14.12 -10.56
C LEU A 332 -5.66 -15.55 -10.71
N PRO A 333 -6.41 -16.44 -11.37
CA PRO A 333 -5.90 -17.78 -11.67
C PRO A 333 -4.63 -17.70 -12.50
N LYS A 334 -3.67 -18.58 -12.19
CA LYS A 334 -2.43 -18.70 -12.95
C LYS A 334 -2.74 -19.24 -14.35
N VAL A 335 -2.07 -18.70 -15.36
CA VAL A 335 -2.21 -19.18 -16.74
C VAL A 335 -1.18 -20.27 -17.02
N ALA A 336 -1.61 -21.35 -17.67
CA ALA A 336 -0.74 -22.49 -17.97
C ALA A 336 0.47 -22.09 -18.83
N TRP A 337 0.27 -21.21 -19.82
CA TRP A 337 1.30 -20.79 -20.77
C TRP A 337 2.36 -19.82 -20.22
N SER A 338 2.25 -19.36 -18.96
CA SER A 338 3.13 -18.31 -18.43
C SER A 338 4.62 -18.67 -18.52
N HIS A 339 4.97 -19.91 -18.19
CA HIS A 339 6.33 -20.41 -18.21
C HIS A 339 6.91 -20.50 -19.64
N LEU A 340 6.06 -20.74 -20.64
CA LEU A 340 6.45 -20.76 -22.06
C LEU A 340 6.78 -19.36 -22.57
N VAL A 341 6.10 -18.33 -22.07
CA VAL A 341 6.30 -16.94 -22.52
C VAL A 341 7.49 -16.28 -21.84
N TRP A 342 7.70 -16.57 -20.57
CA TRP A 342 8.68 -15.89 -19.72
C TRP A 342 9.85 -16.78 -19.31
N GLY A 343 10.17 -17.79 -20.12
CA GLY A 343 11.34 -18.64 -19.94
C GLY A 343 12.66 -17.84 -19.95
N ALA A 344 13.67 -18.34 -19.25
CA ALA A 344 14.95 -17.64 -19.05
C ALA A 344 15.69 -17.34 -20.36
N ASP A 345 15.60 -18.24 -21.34
CA ASP A 345 16.35 -18.15 -22.59
C ASP A 345 15.65 -17.32 -23.68
N ILE A 346 14.44 -16.82 -23.41
CA ILE A 346 13.65 -16.11 -24.42
C ILE A 346 14.01 -14.63 -24.43
N VAL A 347 14.46 -14.16 -25.60
CA VAL A 347 14.73 -12.73 -25.82
C VAL A 347 13.46 -11.92 -25.54
N PRO A 348 13.51 -10.85 -24.71
CA PRO A 348 12.32 -10.12 -24.26
C PRO A 348 11.40 -9.62 -25.39
N ARG A 349 11.96 -9.28 -26.55
CA ARG A 349 11.19 -8.87 -27.73
C ARG A 349 10.27 -10.00 -28.22
N PHE A 350 10.78 -11.23 -28.30
CA PHE A 350 10.00 -12.39 -28.73
C PHE A 350 9.02 -12.83 -27.64
N ALA A 351 9.41 -12.78 -26.37
CA ALA A 351 8.51 -13.02 -25.24
C ALA A 351 7.28 -12.09 -25.29
N PHE A 352 7.47 -10.81 -25.61
CA PHE A 352 6.36 -9.86 -25.73
C PHE A 352 5.42 -10.19 -26.90
N ILE A 353 5.97 -10.61 -28.04
CA ILE A 353 5.17 -11.04 -29.21
C ILE A 353 4.37 -12.29 -28.86
N LEU A 354 5.01 -13.29 -28.23
CA LEU A 354 4.35 -14.52 -27.80
C LEU A 354 3.27 -14.24 -26.74
N TRP A 355 3.50 -13.29 -25.83
CA TRP A 355 2.48 -12.84 -24.89
C TRP A 355 1.25 -12.23 -25.60
N LEU A 356 1.46 -11.38 -26.62
CA LEU A 356 0.36 -10.82 -27.42
C LEU A 356 -0.40 -11.92 -28.17
N LEU A 357 0.32 -12.94 -28.64
CA LEU A 357 -0.22 -14.12 -29.30
C LEU A 357 -1.10 -14.93 -28.33
N CYS A 358 -0.63 -15.25 -27.13
CA CYS A 358 -1.43 -15.92 -26.09
C CYS A 358 -2.67 -15.11 -25.67
N LYS A 359 -2.65 -13.78 -25.85
CA LYS A 359 -3.80 -12.90 -25.62
C LYS A 359 -4.71 -12.71 -26.84
N ASN A 360 -4.38 -13.35 -27.96
CA ASN A 360 -5.05 -13.17 -29.25
C ASN A 360 -5.06 -11.70 -29.73
N ARG A 361 -4.01 -10.91 -29.42
CA ARG A 361 -3.89 -9.47 -29.74
C ARG A 361 -2.77 -9.14 -30.73
N LEU A 362 -2.16 -10.15 -31.35
CA LEU A 362 -1.27 -9.93 -32.49
C LEU A 362 -2.11 -9.49 -33.72
N PRO A 363 -1.71 -8.42 -34.44
CA PRO A 363 -2.45 -7.90 -35.60
C PRO A 363 -2.12 -8.72 -36.85
N THR A 364 -2.70 -9.91 -36.95
CA THR A 364 -2.71 -10.75 -38.16
C THR A 364 -3.71 -10.19 -39.17
N LYS A 365 -3.54 -10.45 -40.47
CA LYS A 365 -4.39 -9.83 -41.50
C LYS A 365 -5.87 -10.18 -41.37
N ASP A 366 -6.20 -11.41 -40.96
CA ASP A 366 -7.57 -11.81 -40.63
C ASP A 366 -8.25 -10.83 -39.66
N LYS A 367 -7.54 -10.37 -38.62
CA LYS A 367 -8.04 -9.39 -37.66
C LYS A 367 -8.03 -7.97 -38.18
N ILE A 368 -7.02 -7.59 -38.95
CA ILE A 368 -6.93 -6.25 -39.56
C ILE A 368 -8.13 -6.04 -40.50
N ILE A 369 -8.45 -7.03 -41.32
CA ILE A 369 -9.64 -7.04 -42.19
C ILE A 369 -10.91 -7.01 -41.34
N GLY A 370 -10.96 -7.79 -40.26
CA GLY A 370 -12.06 -7.73 -39.28
C GLY A 370 -12.26 -6.37 -38.61
N TRP A 371 -11.24 -5.50 -38.60
CA TRP A 371 -11.34 -4.11 -38.15
C TRP A 371 -11.78 -3.13 -39.24
N GLY A 372 -12.12 -3.62 -40.44
CA GLY A 372 -12.55 -2.80 -41.57
C GLY A 372 -11.42 -2.12 -42.33
N ILE A 373 -10.15 -2.51 -42.11
CA ILE A 373 -9.01 -1.98 -42.84
C ILE A 373 -8.82 -2.81 -44.13
N PRO A 374 -8.90 -2.20 -45.32
CA PRO A 374 -8.75 -2.92 -46.58
C PRO A 374 -7.31 -3.44 -46.71
N ALA A 375 -7.17 -4.76 -46.70
CA ALA A 375 -5.90 -5.46 -46.88
C ALA A 375 -6.13 -6.79 -47.60
N SER A 376 -5.13 -7.27 -48.36
CA SER A 376 -5.17 -8.62 -48.94
C SER A 376 -5.11 -9.65 -47.81
N PRO A 377 -6.01 -10.65 -47.77
CA PRO A 377 -6.07 -11.66 -46.71
C PRO A 377 -4.91 -12.67 -46.78
N MET A 378 -4.20 -12.76 -47.90
CA MET A 378 -3.18 -13.78 -48.14
C MET A 378 -1.96 -13.61 -47.23
N CYS A 379 -1.43 -14.71 -46.71
CA CYS A 379 -0.18 -14.74 -45.94
C CYS A 379 0.99 -14.17 -46.76
N LEU A 380 1.74 -13.25 -46.18
CA LEU A 380 2.91 -12.64 -46.85
C LEU A 380 4.08 -13.62 -47.03
N LEU A 381 4.14 -14.69 -46.23
CA LEU A 381 5.26 -15.63 -46.24
C LEU A 381 5.12 -16.71 -47.30
N CYS A 382 3.91 -17.28 -47.44
CA CYS A 382 3.67 -18.38 -48.38
C CYS A 382 2.78 -17.99 -49.57
N SER A 383 2.00 -16.91 -49.47
CA SER A 383 1.01 -16.46 -50.47
C SER A 383 -0.04 -17.52 -50.86
N ARG A 384 -0.30 -18.52 -50.01
CA ARG A 384 -1.20 -19.66 -50.31
C ARG A 384 -2.50 -19.68 -49.50
N GLU A 385 -2.45 -19.32 -48.22
CA GLU A 385 -3.62 -19.31 -47.33
C GLU A 385 -3.83 -17.93 -46.70
N VAL A 386 -4.98 -17.75 -46.04
CA VAL A 386 -5.29 -16.53 -45.27
C VAL A 386 -4.34 -16.42 -44.08
N GLU A 387 -3.82 -15.22 -43.82
CA GLU A 387 -2.94 -14.96 -42.68
C GLU A 387 -3.71 -14.94 -41.36
N SER A 388 -3.84 -16.12 -40.77
CA SER A 388 -4.29 -16.30 -39.39
C SER A 388 -3.12 -16.59 -38.46
N PHE A 389 -3.38 -16.53 -37.15
CA PHE A 389 -2.42 -16.97 -36.14
C PHE A 389 -1.98 -18.43 -36.36
N GLU A 390 -2.94 -19.34 -36.54
CA GLU A 390 -2.65 -20.76 -36.71
C GLU A 390 -1.79 -21.00 -37.95
N HIS A 391 -2.12 -20.32 -39.04
CA HIS A 391 -1.35 -20.40 -40.26
C HIS A 391 0.07 -19.88 -40.05
N LEU A 392 0.23 -18.67 -39.52
CA LEU A 392 1.53 -18.00 -39.45
C LEU A 392 2.56 -18.75 -38.57
N PHE A 393 2.11 -19.47 -37.53
CA PHE A 393 2.99 -20.14 -36.58
C PHE A 393 3.03 -21.66 -36.67
N PHE A 394 2.00 -22.34 -37.21
CA PHE A 394 1.92 -23.80 -37.19
C PHE A 394 1.77 -24.46 -38.56
N THR A 395 0.99 -23.89 -39.48
CA THR A 395 0.72 -24.57 -40.77
C THR A 395 1.43 -23.94 -41.97
N CYS A 396 1.98 -22.73 -41.85
CA CYS A 396 2.66 -22.05 -42.95
C CYS A 396 3.89 -22.84 -43.41
N PRO A 397 3.96 -23.25 -44.69
CA PRO A 397 5.08 -24.03 -45.23
C PRO A 397 6.43 -23.31 -45.14
N PHE A 398 6.42 -21.97 -45.08
CA PHE A 398 7.63 -21.19 -44.88
C PHE A 398 8.09 -21.26 -43.42
N ALA A 399 7.17 -21.09 -42.47
CA ALA A 399 7.47 -21.16 -41.04
C ALA A 399 7.95 -22.55 -40.62
N ALA A 400 7.41 -23.62 -41.23
CA ALA A 400 7.82 -25.00 -40.95
C ALA A 400 9.25 -25.36 -41.40
N LYS A 401 9.91 -24.50 -42.21
CA LYS A 401 11.28 -24.72 -42.70
C LYS A 401 12.36 -24.04 -41.86
N VAL A 402 11.97 -23.23 -40.88
CA VAL A 402 12.83 -22.47 -39.96
C VAL A 402 12.75 -23.09 -38.59
#